data_AF-A0A382D5G9-F1
#
_entry.id   AF-A0A382D5G9-F1
#
_cell.length_a   1.000
_cell.length_b   1.000
_cell.length_c   1.000
_cell.angle_alpha   90.00
_cell.angle_beta   90.00
_cell.angle_gamma   90.00
#
_symmetry.space_group_name_H-M   'P 1'
#
loop_
_entity.id
_entity.type
_entity.pdbx_description
1 polymer ?
#
loop_
_entity_poly.entity_id
_entity_poly.type
_entity_poly.pdbx_seq_one_letter_code
_entity_poly.pdbx_strand_id
1 'polypeptide(L)'
;MGEIRKDYVLERSVIVSQKTKKIRANKKCPYCPGNESMTNPSLLSLVAREGMLQRLQDNEDSFVKNWSVRVFESSNPAVSTSAENSYSDRPLYSEPAYGYHYVVVASPKHNESLSTIDTEQWSNVLVVIQDRLRWLYTQRGVSYVSIFINHGKEAGSAVDHAHINIVSFSNTPPIIEEESESSHKLLNEKGVCPICQAVNTETG
;
A
#
# COMPACT_ATOMS: atom_id res chain seq x y z
N MET A 1 10.05 6.44 32.66
CA MET A 1 11.16 7.30 32.18
C MET A 1 11.34 7.00 30.71
N GLY A 2 11.29 8.00 29.83
CA GLY A 2 11.53 7.77 28.41
C GLY A 2 13.03 7.75 28.11
N GLU A 3 13.45 6.89 27.20
CA GLU A 3 14.83 6.82 26.70
C GLU A 3 14.90 7.35 25.27
N ILE A 4 16.04 7.95 24.91
CA ILE A 4 16.31 8.39 23.55
C ILE A 4 16.99 7.23 22.82
N ARG A 5 16.36 6.75 21.75
CA ARG A 5 16.97 5.79 20.82
C ARG A 5 17.25 6.48 19.50
N LYS A 6 18.25 6.00 18.77
CA LYS A 6 18.47 6.42 17.39
C LYS A 6 17.98 5.36 16.44
N ASP A 7 17.31 5.80 15.38
CA ASP A 7 16.91 4.94 14.27
C ASP A 7 18.14 4.42 13.49
N TYR A 8 18.08 3.18 13.02
CA TYR A 8 19.18 2.51 12.34
C TYR A 8 19.45 3.03 10.93
N VAL A 9 18.49 3.72 10.31
CA VAL A 9 18.54 4.14 8.90
C VAL A 9 18.74 5.65 8.79
N LEU A 10 17.94 6.43 9.49
CA LEU A 10 17.91 7.89 9.40
C LEU A 10 18.74 8.58 10.50
N GLU A 11 19.33 7.82 11.42
CA GLU A 11 20.03 8.33 12.62
C GLU A 11 19.21 9.32 13.48
N ARG A 12 17.89 9.37 13.27
CA ARG A 12 16.98 10.27 13.98
C ARG A 12 16.83 9.84 15.43
N SER A 13 16.81 10.81 16.33
CA SER A 13 16.62 10.57 17.75
C SER A 13 15.12 10.53 18.08
N VAL A 14 14.67 9.47 18.74
CA VAL A 14 13.27 9.27 19.14
C VAL A 14 13.19 9.10 20.65
N ILE A 15 12.25 9.78 21.30
CA ILE A 15 11.93 9.59 22.72
C ILE A 15 10.85 8.51 22.82
N VAL A 16 11.19 7.38 23.44
CA VAL A 16 10.27 6.24 23.56
C VAL A 16 9.47 6.35 24.87
N SER A 17 8.14 6.34 24.77
CA SER A 17 7.22 6.26 25.91
C SER A 17 6.05 5.35 25.56
N GLN A 18 5.70 4.43 26.45
CA GLN A 18 4.71 3.38 26.17
C GLN A 18 3.29 3.85 26.44
N LYS A 19 2.40 3.77 25.43
CA LYS A 19 0.95 3.56 25.62
C LYS A 19 0.33 2.85 24.41
N THR A 20 -0.69 2.04 24.66
CA THR A 20 -1.55 1.42 23.64
C THR A 20 -2.99 1.29 24.15
N LYS A 21 -3.98 1.45 23.27
CA LYS A 21 -5.36 0.93 23.40
C LYS A 21 -6.00 0.83 22.00
N LYS A 22 -6.95 -0.09 21.82
CA LYS A 22 -7.72 -0.38 20.59
C LYS A 22 -9.18 -0.67 20.95
N ILE A 23 -10.18 -0.25 20.15
CA ILE A 23 -11.57 -0.83 20.08
C ILE A 23 -12.21 -0.63 18.67
N ARG A 24 -13.14 -1.53 18.28
CA ARG A 24 -13.87 -1.69 16.97
C ARG A 24 -15.36 -1.24 16.98
N ALA A 25 -15.99 -1.06 15.79
CA ALA A 25 -17.37 -1.50 15.44
C ALA A 25 -17.74 -1.29 13.93
N ASN A 26 -18.70 -2.11 13.42
CA ASN A 26 -18.98 -2.50 12.01
C ASN A 26 -20.24 -1.85 11.35
N LYS A 27 -20.30 -1.76 10.00
CA LYS A 27 -21.47 -1.52 9.10
C LYS A 27 -21.26 -2.23 7.73
N LYS A 28 -22.31 -2.35 6.88
CA LYS A 28 -22.28 -3.04 5.56
C LYS A 28 -21.06 -2.65 4.72
N CYS A 29 -20.34 -3.65 4.20
CA CYS A 29 -19.03 -3.47 3.57
C CYS A 29 -19.06 -3.61 2.04
N PRO A 30 -18.50 -2.65 1.28
CA PRO A 30 -18.43 -2.69 -0.18
C PRO A 30 -17.42 -3.72 -0.73
N TYR A 31 -16.53 -4.27 0.10
CA TYR A 31 -15.47 -5.19 -0.34
C TYR A 31 -15.85 -6.66 -0.23
N CYS A 32 -17.03 -6.96 0.30
CA CYS A 32 -17.58 -8.32 0.33
C CYS A 32 -17.95 -8.82 -1.09
N PRO A 33 -17.78 -10.12 -1.38
CA PRO A 33 -18.34 -10.77 -2.55
C PRO A 33 -19.85 -10.54 -2.66
N GLY A 34 -20.33 -10.24 -3.87
CA GLY A 34 -21.72 -9.88 -4.14
C GLY A 34 -22.01 -8.38 -4.05
N ASN A 35 -21.08 -7.56 -3.57
CA ASN A 35 -21.19 -6.10 -3.54
C ASN A 35 -20.27 -5.44 -4.59
N GLU A 36 -19.89 -6.16 -5.65
CA GLU A 36 -18.93 -5.68 -6.65
C GLU A 36 -19.38 -4.39 -7.36
N SER A 37 -20.69 -4.15 -7.43
CA SER A 37 -21.29 -2.92 -7.97
C SER A 37 -21.14 -1.68 -7.07
N MET A 38 -20.67 -1.86 -5.83
CA MET A 38 -20.39 -0.76 -4.89
C MET A 38 -18.95 -0.23 -4.99
N THR A 39 -18.13 -0.79 -5.87
CA THR A 39 -16.74 -0.38 -6.13
C THR A 39 -16.58 0.02 -7.59
N ASN A 40 -15.45 0.67 -7.92
CA ASN A 40 -15.05 0.83 -9.32
C ASN A 40 -14.80 -0.55 -9.98
N PRO A 41 -14.88 -0.66 -11.32
CA PRO A 41 -14.59 -1.90 -12.04
C PRO A 41 -13.19 -2.43 -11.69
N SER A 42 -13.10 -3.74 -11.48
CA SER A 42 -11.83 -4.38 -11.19
C SER A 42 -10.91 -4.33 -12.39
N LEU A 43 -9.69 -3.86 -12.17
CA LEU A 43 -8.60 -3.89 -13.14
C LEU A 43 -7.89 -5.25 -13.14
N LEU A 44 -7.95 -5.97 -12.03
CA LEU A 44 -7.40 -7.32 -11.89
C LEU A 44 -8.13 -8.07 -10.78
N SER A 45 -8.68 -9.22 -11.11
CA SER A 45 -9.22 -10.20 -10.18
C SER A 45 -8.46 -11.52 -10.35
N LEU A 46 -7.84 -12.01 -9.27
CA LEU A 46 -7.21 -13.31 -9.26
C LEU A 46 -8.26 -14.36 -8.87
N VAL A 47 -8.46 -15.37 -9.71
CA VAL A 47 -9.41 -16.46 -9.47
C VAL A 47 -8.66 -17.79 -9.43
N ALA A 48 -8.82 -18.54 -8.34
CA ALA A 48 -8.35 -19.91 -8.25
C ALA A 48 -9.44 -20.87 -8.79
N ARG A 49 -9.15 -21.56 -9.90
CA ARG A 49 -10.04 -22.58 -10.49
C ARG A 49 -9.23 -23.83 -10.81
N GLU A 50 -9.69 -24.98 -10.33
CA GLU A 50 -9.11 -26.30 -10.67
C GLU A 50 -7.58 -26.38 -10.43
N GLY A 51 -7.09 -25.73 -9.38
CA GLY A 51 -5.64 -25.69 -9.06
C GLY A 51 -4.81 -24.72 -9.91
N MET A 52 -5.44 -23.95 -10.81
CA MET A 52 -4.79 -22.91 -11.61
C MET A 52 -5.22 -21.51 -11.17
N LEU A 53 -4.26 -20.58 -11.15
CA LEU A 53 -4.50 -19.17 -10.89
C LEU A 53 -4.73 -18.43 -12.22
N GLN A 54 -5.93 -17.87 -12.40
CA GLN A 54 -6.31 -17.09 -13.56
C GLN A 54 -6.43 -15.61 -13.20
N ARG A 55 -5.89 -14.74 -14.05
CA ARG A 55 -6.05 -13.28 -13.96
C ARG A 55 -7.20 -12.87 -14.88
N LEU A 56 -8.26 -12.30 -14.31
CA LEU A 56 -9.44 -11.82 -15.01
C LEU A 56 -9.66 -10.34 -14.72
N GLN A 57 -10.50 -9.68 -15.52
CA GLN A 57 -10.88 -8.28 -15.35
C GLN A 57 -12.40 -8.16 -15.42
N ASP A 58 -12.97 -7.15 -14.75
CA ASP A 58 -14.38 -6.82 -14.93
C ASP A 58 -14.60 -6.21 -16.33
N ASN A 59 -15.73 -6.53 -16.94
CA ASN A 59 -16.19 -5.94 -18.21
C ASN A 59 -17.42 -5.05 -17.94
N GLU A 60 -17.81 -4.22 -18.91
CA GLU A 60 -18.95 -3.29 -18.80
C GLU A 60 -20.25 -3.97 -18.34
N ASP A 61 -20.48 -5.23 -18.75
CA ASP A 61 -21.72 -5.98 -18.47
C ASP A 61 -21.58 -7.06 -17.39
N SER A 62 -20.38 -7.31 -16.85
CA SER A 62 -20.17 -8.44 -15.93
C SER A 62 -19.00 -8.28 -14.96
N PHE A 63 -19.26 -8.58 -13.69
CA PHE A 63 -18.25 -8.65 -12.63
C PHE A 63 -17.68 -10.07 -12.49
N VAL A 64 -16.36 -10.18 -12.28
CA VAL A 64 -15.69 -11.43 -11.96
C VAL A 64 -16.17 -11.93 -10.60
N LYS A 65 -16.67 -13.17 -10.56
CA LYS A 65 -17.11 -13.85 -9.33
C LYS A 65 -16.07 -14.86 -8.87
N ASN A 66 -16.12 -15.24 -7.58
CA ASN A 66 -15.22 -16.22 -6.95
C ASN A 66 -13.75 -15.82 -7.02
N TRP A 67 -13.47 -14.51 -6.91
CA TRP A 67 -12.11 -14.00 -6.82
C TRP A 67 -11.50 -14.31 -5.44
N SER A 68 -10.19 -14.57 -5.44
CA SER A 68 -9.35 -14.68 -4.25
C SER A 68 -8.78 -13.32 -3.86
N VAL A 69 -8.37 -12.51 -4.84
CA VAL A 69 -7.86 -11.14 -4.65
C VAL A 69 -8.47 -10.25 -5.72
N ARG A 70 -8.89 -9.03 -5.36
CA ARG A 70 -9.49 -8.07 -6.29
C ARG A 70 -8.81 -6.71 -6.19
N VAL A 71 -8.49 -6.12 -7.33
CA VAL A 71 -7.87 -4.79 -7.45
C VAL A 71 -8.78 -3.87 -8.25
N PHE A 72 -9.02 -2.68 -7.72
CA PHE A 72 -9.76 -1.61 -8.39
C PHE A 72 -9.23 -0.24 -7.98
N GLU A 73 -9.59 0.80 -8.73
CA GLU A 73 -9.27 2.19 -8.39
C GLU A 73 -10.06 2.65 -7.16
N SER A 74 -9.38 3.32 -6.23
CA SER A 74 -10.03 3.90 -5.05
C SER A 74 -11.14 4.86 -5.45
N SER A 75 -12.32 4.73 -4.85
CA SER A 75 -13.45 5.64 -5.10
C SER A 75 -13.22 7.05 -4.55
N ASN A 76 -12.24 7.23 -3.67
CA ASN A 76 -11.82 8.54 -3.17
C ASN A 76 -10.30 8.66 -3.27
N PRO A 77 -9.76 8.80 -4.49
CA PRO A 77 -8.33 8.68 -4.71
C PRO A 77 -7.59 9.94 -4.22
N ALA A 78 -6.38 9.76 -3.68
CA ALA A 78 -5.56 10.88 -3.19
C ALA A 78 -4.76 11.54 -4.32
N VAL A 79 -4.61 10.82 -5.43
CA VAL A 79 -3.91 11.20 -6.66
C VAL A 79 -4.78 10.77 -7.84
N SER A 80 -4.69 11.48 -8.96
CA SER A 80 -5.51 11.17 -10.14
C SER A 80 -4.74 11.36 -11.43
N THR A 81 -4.97 10.47 -12.40
CA THR A 81 -4.41 10.60 -13.75
C THR A 81 -5.16 11.62 -14.62
N SER A 82 -6.33 12.09 -14.18
CA SER A 82 -7.17 13.06 -14.89
C SER A 82 -7.19 14.44 -14.21
N ALA A 83 -6.25 14.70 -13.30
CA ALA A 83 -6.15 16.00 -12.65
C ALA A 83 -5.85 17.11 -13.67
N GLU A 84 -6.51 18.26 -13.53
CA GLU A 84 -6.26 19.42 -14.40
C GLU A 84 -4.83 19.92 -14.20
N ASN A 85 -4.16 20.22 -15.31
CA ASN A 85 -2.76 20.66 -15.32
C ASN A 85 -2.64 22.12 -14.86
N SER A 86 -2.75 22.34 -13.55
CA SER A 86 -2.74 23.64 -12.89
C SER A 86 -1.50 23.81 -12.01
N TYR A 87 -0.81 24.94 -12.16
CA TYR A 87 0.35 25.29 -11.37
C TYR A 87 0.20 26.70 -10.82
N SER A 88 0.68 26.94 -9.60
CA SER A 88 0.74 28.28 -9.01
C SER A 88 2.19 28.75 -8.87
N ASP A 89 2.38 30.07 -8.79
CA ASP A 89 3.70 30.64 -8.58
C ASP A 89 4.16 30.58 -7.12
N ARG A 90 5.46 30.69 -6.94
CA ARG A 90 6.08 30.86 -5.61
C ARG A 90 5.61 32.18 -4.98
N PRO A 91 5.49 32.26 -3.64
CA PRO A 91 5.96 31.27 -2.64
C PRO A 91 4.96 30.16 -2.30
N LEU A 92 3.70 30.27 -2.73
CA LEU A 92 2.65 29.26 -2.48
C LEU A 92 2.47 28.36 -3.70
N TYR A 93 3.57 27.72 -4.12
CA TYR A 93 3.58 26.80 -5.24
C TYR A 93 2.72 25.57 -4.95
N SER A 94 1.92 25.18 -5.94
CA SER A 94 1.09 24.00 -5.96
C SER A 94 1.11 23.42 -7.36
N GLU A 95 0.96 22.12 -7.43
CA GLU A 95 0.89 21.36 -8.67
C GLU A 95 -0.16 20.25 -8.53
N PRO A 96 -0.62 19.65 -9.65
CA PRO A 96 -1.62 18.60 -9.61
C PRO A 96 -1.03 17.32 -9.02
N ALA A 97 -1.78 16.67 -8.13
CA ALA A 97 -1.40 15.38 -7.56
C ALA A 97 -1.63 14.24 -8.58
N TYR A 98 -0.73 14.11 -9.55
CA TYR A 98 -0.79 13.08 -10.59
C TYR A 98 -0.36 11.71 -10.05
N GLY A 99 -1.17 10.69 -10.31
CA GLY A 99 -0.83 9.32 -9.95
C GLY A 99 -2.04 8.38 -9.94
N TYR A 100 -1.78 7.15 -9.50
CA TYR A 100 -2.73 6.06 -9.38
C TYR A 100 -2.96 5.74 -7.90
N HIS A 101 -4.22 5.59 -7.50
CA HIS A 101 -4.59 5.08 -6.18
C HIS A 101 -5.43 3.81 -6.34
N TYR A 102 -4.82 2.66 -6.09
CA TYR A 102 -5.48 1.36 -6.14
C TYR A 102 -5.72 0.78 -4.75
N VAL A 103 -6.83 0.05 -4.65
CA VAL A 103 -7.18 -0.77 -3.49
C VAL A 103 -7.07 -2.24 -3.90
N VAL A 104 -6.30 -3.01 -3.13
CA VAL A 104 -6.18 -4.47 -3.26
C VAL A 104 -6.95 -5.10 -2.11
N VAL A 105 -8.11 -5.71 -2.40
CA VAL A 105 -8.87 -6.48 -1.43
C VAL A 105 -8.24 -7.85 -1.29
N ALA A 106 -7.75 -8.13 -0.08
CA ALA A 106 -6.83 -9.23 0.19
C ALA A 106 -7.50 -10.58 0.44
N SER A 107 -8.81 -10.61 0.68
CA SER A 107 -9.59 -11.85 0.83
C SER A 107 -11.04 -11.60 0.46
N PRO A 108 -11.79 -12.60 -0.05
CA PRO A 108 -13.24 -12.50 -0.20
C PRO A 108 -13.99 -12.58 1.14
N LYS A 109 -13.36 -13.04 2.23
CA LYS A 109 -14.06 -13.22 3.52
C LYS A 109 -13.97 -11.96 4.38
N HIS A 110 -15.13 -11.36 4.68
CA HIS A 110 -15.24 -10.12 5.47
C HIS A 110 -14.58 -10.17 6.85
N ASN A 111 -14.67 -11.31 7.54
CA ASN A 111 -14.20 -11.44 8.91
C ASN A 111 -12.69 -11.71 9.03
N GLU A 112 -12.00 -11.94 7.90
CA GLU A 112 -10.56 -12.11 7.89
C GLU A 112 -9.86 -10.74 7.91
N SER A 113 -8.80 -10.63 8.70
CA SER A 113 -7.82 -9.56 8.61
C SER A 113 -6.57 -10.06 7.92
N LEU A 114 -5.69 -9.14 7.50
CA LEU A 114 -4.38 -9.48 6.93
C LEU A 114 -3.52 -10.35 7.87
N SER A 115 -3.77 -10.30 9.19
CA SER A 115 -3.09 -11.15 10.16
C SER A 115 -3.69 -12.56 10.31
N THR A 116 -4.88 -12.82 9.75
CA THR A 116 -5.60 -14.10 9.89
C THR A 116 -5.77 -14.85 8.58
N ILE A 117 -5.53 -14.21 7.42
CA ILE A 117 -5.46 -14.93 6.15
C ILE A 117 -4.29 -15.91 6.18
N ASP A 118 -4.45 -17.06 5.53
CA ASP A 118 -3.41 -18.08 5.48
C ASP A 118 -2.24 -17.68 4.56
N THR A 119 -1.16 -18.47 4.60
CA THR A 119 0.06 -18.22 3.84
C THR A 119 -0.15 -18.34 2.33
N GLU A 120 -1.05 -19.21 1.88
CA GLU A 120 -1.37 -19.38 0.46
C GLU A 120 -2.09 -18.14 -0.08
N GLN A 121 -3.05 -17.62 0.68
CA GLN A 121 -3.75 -16.38 0.37
C GLN A 121 -2.79 -15.18 0.40
N TRP A 122 -1.86 -15.12 1.35
CA TRP A 122 -0.79 -14.11 1.33
C TRP A 122 0.08 -14.20 0.08
N SER A 123 0.44 -15.40 -0.36
CA SER A 123 1.18 -15.60 -1.61
C SER A 123 0.42 -15.00 -2.79
N ASN A 124 -0.88 -15.27 -2.89
CA ASN A 124 -1.75 -14.69 -3.92
C ASN A 124 -1.77 -13.15 -3.87
N VAL A 125 -1.87 -12.56 -2.68
CA VAL A 125 -1.84 -11.11 -2.48
C VAL A 125 -0.51 -10.50 -2.92
N LEU A 126 0.62 -11.11 -2.53
CA LEU A 126 1.96 -10.62 -2.90
C LEU A 126 2.21 -10.72 -4.41
N VAL A 127 1.73 -11.78 -5.06
CA VAL A 127 1.80 -11.92 -6.53
C VAL A 127 1.04 -10.78 -7.21
N VAL A 128 -0.17 -10.46 -6.73
CA VAL A 128 -0.98 -9.35 -7.27
C VAL A 128 -0.31 -8.00 -7.02
N ILE A 129 0.25 -7.78 -5.83
CA ILE A 129 1.00 -6.56 -5.52
C ILE A 129 2.19 -6.42 -6.45
N GLN A 130 3.00 -7.48 -6.63
CA GLN A 130 4.17 -7.45 -7.50
C GLN A 130 3.80 -7.15 -8.96
N ASP A 131 2.70 -7.74 -9.44
CA ASP A 131 2.17 -7.50 -10.77
C ASP A 131 1.77 -6.03 -10.97
N ARG A 132 0.98 -5.47 -10.04
CA ARG A 132 0.56 -4.06 -10.10
C ARG A 132 1.72 -3.09 -9.93
N LEU A 133 2.64 -3.39 -9.03
CA LEU A 133 3.84 -2.59 -8.80
C LEU A 133 4.70 -2.49 -10.07
N ARG A 134 4.97 -3.61 -10.73
CA ARG A 134 5.71 -3.63 -12.00
C ARG A 134 5.00 -2.80 -13.06
N TRP A 135 3.69 -2.96 -13.20
CA TRP A 135 2.92 -2.18 -14.18
C TRP A 135 2.97 -0.67 -13.88
N LEU A 136 2.82 -0.27 -12.62
CA LEU A 136 2.87 1.14 -12.21
C LEU A 136 4.19 1.81 -12.58
N TYR A 137 5.33 1.14 -12.36
CA TYR A 137 6.64 1.68 -12.73
C TYR A 137 6.90 1.75 -14.24
N THR A 138 6.04 1.15 -15.07
CA THR A 138 6.09 1.38 -16.53
C THR A 138 5.31 2.62 -16.96
N GLN A 139 4.50 3.21 -16.08
CA GLN A 139 3.69 4.38 -16.39
C GLN A 139 4.53 5.65 -16.33
N ARG A 140 4.29 6.57 -17.28
CA ARG A 140 4.92 7.88 -17.26
C ARG A 140 4.42 8.69 -16.07
N GLY A 141 5.32 9.44 -15.43
CA GLY A 141 4.96 10.27 -14.27
C GLY A 141 4.81 9.48 -12.96
N VAL A 142 5.26 8.22 -12.91
CA VAL A 142 5.41 7.47 -11.66
C VAL A 142 6.89 7.38 -11.29
N SER A 143 7.27 8.04 -10.20
CA SER A 143 8.64 8.01 -9.65
C SER A 143 8.73 7.10 -8.44
N TYR A 144 7.68 7.02 -7.62
CA TYR A 144 7.64 6.19 -6.43
C TYR A 144 6.26 5.56 -6.24
N VAL A 145 6.20 4.35 -5.69
CA VAL A 145 4.95 3.67 -5.34
C VAL A 145 4.99 3.29 -3.86
N SER A 146 4.05 3.83 -3.08
CA SER A 146 3.84 3.47 -1.68
C SER A 146 2.76 2.40 -1.56
N ILE A 147 3.07 1.34 -0.82
CA ILE A 147 2.14 0.26 -0.48
C ILE A 147 1.95 0.29 1.02
N PHE A 148 0.73 0.54 1.49
CA PHE A 148 0.45 0.66 2.92
C PHE A 148 -0.91 0.10 3.31
N ILE A 149 -1.06 -0.13 4.61
CA ILE A 149 -2.26 -0.71 5.21
C ILE A 149 -2.70 0.19 6.35
N ASN A 150 -3.97 0.58 6.31
CA ASN A 150 -4.64 1.16 7.46
C ASN A 150 -5.56 0.08 8.05
N HIS A 151 -5.28 -0.38 9.27
CA HIS A 151 -6.12 -1.37 9.94
C HIS A 151 -6.87 -0.75 11.13
N GLY A 152 -8.19 -0.67 10.99
CA GLY A 152 -9.09 -0.10 11.99
C GLY A 152 -9.31 1.40 11.83
N LYS A 153 -10.42 1.87 12.39
CA LYS A 153 -10.89 3.26 12.25
C LYS A 153 -9.89 4.30 12.73
N GLU A 154 -9.22 4.04 13.85
CA GLU A 154 -8.23 4.97 14.42
C GLU A 154 -6.96 5.09 13.57
N ALA A 155 -6.67 4.10 12.72
CA ALA A 155 -5.59 4.15 11.73
C ALA A 155 -6.02 4.82 10.42
N GLY A 156 -7.20 5.48 10.38
CA GLY A 156 -7.72 6.13 9.18
C GLY A 156 -8.35 5.16 8.18
N SER A 157 -8.65 3.92 8.56
CA SER A 157 -9.40 3.01 7.70
C SER A 157 -10.90 3.28 7.79
N ALA A 158 -11.52 3.57 6.65
CA ALA A 158 -12.98 3.66 6.55
C ALA A 158 -13.65 2.29 6.40
N VAL A 159 -12.89 1.25 6.01
CA VAL A 159 -13.41 -0.09 5.69
C VAL A 159 -12.65 -1.14 6.50
N ASP A 160 -13.39 -1.92 7.30
CA ASP A 160 -12.79 -2.94 8.18
C ASP A 160 -12.25 -4.17 7.42
N HIS A 161 -12.78 -4.44 6.22
CA HIS A 161 -12.39 -5.56 5.38
C HIS A 161 -10.91 -5.47 4.99
N ALA A 162 -10.20 -6.61 5.03
CA ALA A 162 -8.78 -6.69 4.70
C ALA A 162 -8.45 -6.12 3.30
N HIS A 163 -7.78 -4.98 3.27
CA HIS A 163 -7.33 -4.35 2.04
C HIS A 163 -5.97 -3.66 2.22
N ILE A 164 -5.31 -3.44 1.10
CA ILE A 164 -4.01 -2.78 0.97
C ILE A 164 -4.17 -1.64 -0.02
N ASN A 165 -3.61 -0.48 0.28
CA ASN A 165 -3.59 0.66 -0.63
C ASN A 165 -2.26 0.70 -1.37
N ILE A 166 -2.32 0.96 -2.68
CA ILE A 166 -1.16 1.21 -3.53
C ILE A 166 -1.35 2.61 -4.12
N VAL A 167 -0.44 3.53 -3.78
CA VAL A 167 -0.49 4.93 -4.23
C VAL A 167 0.81 5.27 -4.92
N SER A 168 0.75 5.82 -6.13
CA SER A 168 1.94 6.31 -6.84
C SER A 168 2.11 7.82 -6.68
N PHE A 169 3.36 8.27 -6.77
CA PHE A 169 3.76 9.67 -6.71
C PHE A 169 4.59 10.04 -7.94
N SER A 170 4.43 11.27 -8.42
CA SER A 170 5.22 11.85 -9.50
C SER A 170 6.63 12.26 -9.06
N ASN A 171 6.83 12.45 -7.76
CA ASN A 171 8.11 12.73 -7.13
C ASN A 171 8.44 11.67 -6.05
N THR A 172 9.71 11.57 -5.70
CA THR A 172 10.13 10.74 -4.57
C THR A 172 9.74 11.45 -3.27
N PRO A 173 9.05 10.79 -2.33
CA PRO A 173 8.73 11.41 -1.05
C PRO A 173 10.01 11.79 -0.28
N PRO A 174 10.06 12.96 0.39
CA PRO A 174 11.28 13.44 1.05
C PRO A 174 11.88 12.45 2.06
N ILE A 175 11.03 11.70 2.77
CA ILE A 175 11.47 10.67 3.72
C ILE A 175 12.29 9.56 3.03
N ILE A 176 11.91 9.19 1.81
CA ILE A 176 12.59 8.15 1.02
C ILE A 176 13.91 8.68 0.46
N GLU A 177 13.95 9.96 0.05
CA GLU A 177 15.19 10.61 -0.35
C GLU A 177 16.19 10.64 0.82
N GLU A 178 15.75 11.03 2.01
CA GLU A 178 16.58 11.05 3.22
C GLU A 178 17.08 9.65 3.62
N GLU A 179 16.23 8.63 3.54
CA GLU A 179 16.61 7.23 3.80
C GLU A 179 17.68 6.75 2.82
N SER A 180 17.52 7.08 1.53
CA SER A 180 18.46 6.75 0.48
C SER A 180 19.82 7.44 0.69
N GLU A 181 19.80 8.75 0.94
CA GLU A 181 21.01 9.55 1.18
C GLU A 181 21.78 9.08 2.41
N SER A 182 21.08 8.84 3.53
CA SER A 182 21.70 8.33 4.75
C SER A 182 22.32 6.94 4.54
N SER A 183 21.62 6.06 3.84
CA SER A 183 22.13 4.72 3.51
C SER A 183 23.37 4.79 2.62
N HIS A 184 23.37 5.66 1.61
CA HIS A 184 24.52 5.89 0.75
C HIS A 184 25.72 6.45 1.52
N LYS A 185 25.49 7.38 2.44
CA LYS A 185 26.54 7.95 3.29
C LYS A 185 27.21 6.86 4.13
N LEU A 186 26.43 6.02 4.83
CA LEU A 186 27.00 4.95 5.66
C LEU A 186 27.80 3.94 4.82
N LEU A 187 27.27 3.58 3.65
CA LEU A 187 27.96 2.70 2.71
C LEU A 187 29.29 3.30 2.25
N ASN A 188 29.32 4.59 1.91
CA ASN A 188 30.53 5.27 1.45
C ASN A 188 31.58 5.45 2.57
N GLU A 189 31.15 5.72 3.80
CA GLU A 189 32.04 5.96 4.93
C GLU A 189 32.59 4.68 5.57
N LYS A 190 31.76 3.63 5.66
CA LYS A 190 32.10 2.39 6.40
C LYS A 190 32.12 1.13 5.54
N GLY A 191 31.62 1.18 4.31
CA GLY A 191 31.52 0.01 3.43
C GLY A 191 30.41 -0.97 3.83
N VAL A 192 29.43 -0.55 4.63
CA VAL A 192 28.41 -1.44 5.20
C VAL A 192 27.00 -0.94 4.85
N CYS A 193 26.12 -1.87 4.49
CA CYS A 193 24.69 -1.60 4.33
C CYS A 193 24.01 -1.45 5.71
N PRO A 194 23.29 -0.35 6.00
CA PRO A 194 22.65 -0.13 7.30
C PRO A 194 21.66 -1.23 7.66
N ILE A 195 20.86 -1.69 6.70
CA ILE A 195 19.86 -2.74 6.92
C ILE A 195 20.52 -4.10 7.20
N CYS A 196 21.57 -4.46 6.47
CA CYS A 196 22.31 -5.70 6.74
C CYS A 196 22.96 -5.67 8.13
N GLN A 197 23.49 -4.52 8.53
CA GLN A 197 24.05 -4.33 9.87
C GLN A 197 22.96 -4.47 10.95
N ALA A 198 21.79 -3.86 10.75
CA ALA A 198 20.66 -3.99 11.67
C ALA A 198 20.20 -5.45 11.78
N VAL A 199 20.03 -6.15 10.66
CA VAL A 199 19.67 -7.57 10.64
C VAL A 199 20.70 -8.40 11.43
N ASN A 200 21.99 -8.28 11.12
CA ASN A 200 23.04 -9.02 11.83
C ASN A 200 23.01 -8.75 13.34
N THR A 201 22.82 -7.48 13.74
CA THR A 201 22.78 -7.08 15.14
C THR A 201 21.59 -7.68 15.89
N GLU A 202 20.42 -7.75 15.26
CA GLU A 202 19.18 -8.27 15.87
C GLU A 202 19.14 -9.80 15.86
N THR A 203 19.84 -10.46 14.93
CA THR A 203 19.84 -11.93 14.82
C THR A 203 20.90 -12.64 15.67
N GLY A 204 21.92 -11.91 16.16
CA GLY A 204 23.03 -12.46 16.96
C GLY A 204 24.13 -13.07 16.10
#